data_AF-A0A8S2FH37-F1
#
_entry.id   AF-A0A8S2FH37-F1
#
_cell.length_a   1.000
_cell.length_b   1.000
_cell.length_c   1.000
_cell.angle_alpha   90.00
_cell.angle_beta   90.00
_cell.angle_gamma   90.00
#
_symmetry.space_group_name_H-M   'P 1'
#
loop_
_entity.id
_entity.type
_entity.pdbx_description
1 polymer ?
#
loop_
_entity_poly.entity_id
_entity_poly.type
_entity_poly.pdbx_seq_one_letter_code
_entity_poly.pdbx_strand_id
1 'polypeptide(L)'
;MKARRKRDLGAYLWKFATNATQDELVDSLNKVGHKLMNMQHSERILEILWTMAHDESLPCSMLDRLLSCHRDISSGSHYLNHKLKYDYCLKCMDYIKSYNLQWIVLSCRYIMKLVEFDTEIIYFLINKNDLILYLIQTIGRCQHDVWMQTNGNVSSDTLIDKRHTYKESLKIELDLLTYILKKARMYVILRRAEELWLTLITNHEACLIDNELGFGWFITSFNEMNGQSRIELYEKHISKLDSSKLTET
;
A
#
# COMPACT_ATOMS: atom_id res chain seq x y z
N MET A 1 25.20 -6.96 -26.76
CA MET A 1 25.75 -5.83 -25.95
C MET A 1 25.08 -4.46 -26.19
N LYS A 2 24.69 -4.06 -27.41
CA LYS A 2 24.08 -2.73 -27.67
C LYS A 2 22.70 -2.49 -27.02
N ALA A 3 21.89 -3.52 -26.80
CA ALA A 3 20.55 -3.40 -26.18
C ALA A 3 20.56 -3.30 -24.64
N ARG A 4 21.70 -3.59 -23.98
CA ARG A 4 21.87 -3.42 -22.53
C ARG A 4 22.23 -1.96 -22.22
N ARG A 5 23.20 -1.41 -22.95
CA ARG A 5 23.60 0.02 -22.87
C ARG A 5 22.47 1.03 -23.13
N LYS A 6 21.50 0.73 -24.01
CA LYS A 6 20.33 1.61 -24.23
C LYS A 6 19.30 1.57 -23.10
N ARG A 7 19.16 0.42 -22.42
CA ARG A 7 18.28 0.31 -21.23
C ARG A 7 18.82 1.14 -20.07
N ASP A 8 20.14 1.13 -19.90
CA ASP A 8 20.82 1.90 -18.86
C ASP A 8 20.78 3.41 -19.14
N LEU A 9 20.85 3.84 -20.41
CA LEU A 9 20.70 5.25 -20.78
C LEU A 9 19.29 5.81 -20.49
N GLY A 10 18.24 5.03 -20.71
CA GLY A 10 16.86 5.47 -20.45
C GLY A 10 16.59 5.68 -18.95
N ALA A 11 17.05 4.75 -18.11
CA ALA A 11 16.98 4.89 -16.65
C ALA A 11 17.89 6.02 -16.12
N TYR A 12 19.04 6.25 -16.76
CA TYR A 12 19.91 7.37 -16.45
C TYR A 12 19.26 8.72 -16.81
N LEU A 13 18.70 8.85 -18.02
CA LEU A 13 18.01 10.06 -18.44
C LEU A 13 16.78 10.38 -17.58
N TRP A 14 16.05 9.35 -17.13
CA TRP A 14 14.91 9.52 -16.21
C TRP A 14 15.29 10.22 -14.90
N LYS A 15 16.42 9.82 -14.30
CA LYS A 15 16.91 10.35 -13.02
C LYS A 15 17.35 11.80 -13.06
N PHE A 16 17.76 12.29 -14.24
CA PHE A 16 18.24 13.66 -14.43
C PHE A 16 17.27 14.51 -15.27
N ALA A 17 16.12 13.97 -15.63
CA ALA A 17 15.10 14.68 -16.38
C ALA A 17 14.39 15.72 -15.49
N THR A 18 14.01 16.86 -16.07
CA THR A 18 13.15 17.82 -15.39
C THR A 18 11.75 17.24 -15.19
N ASN A 19 11.00 17.74 -14.21
CA ASN A 19 9.62 17.30 -13.96
C ASN A 19 8.77 17.36 -15.24
N ALA A 20 8.89 18.40 -16.06
CA ALA A 20 8.18 18.53 -17.34
C ALA A 20 8.55 17.42 -18.34
N THR A 21 9.85 17.08 -18.45
CA THR A 21 10.32 16.00 -19.33
C THR A 21 9.86 14.63 -18.83
N GLN A 22 9.84 14.42 -17.52
CA GLN A 22 9.27 13.22 -16.91
C GLN A 22 7.77 13.13 -17.21
N ASP A 23 7.06 14.26 -17.13
CA ASP A 23 5.63 14.32 -17.42
C ASP A 23 5.29 13.94 -18.86
N GLU A 24 6.01 14.51 -19.82
CA GLU A 24 5.87 14.22 -21.26
C GLU A 24 6.19 12.75 -21.58
N LEU A 25 7.18 12.16 -20.90
CA LEU A 25 7.56 10.77 -21.09
C LEU A 25 6.46 9.83 -20.61
N VAL A 26 5.87 10.09 -19.42
CA VAL A 26 4.73 9.30 -18.92
C VAL A 26 3.53 9.41 -19.85
N ASP A 27 3.22 10.60 -20.35
CA ASP A 27 2.12 10.80 -21.30
C ASP A 27 2.36 10.07 -22.63
N SER A 28 3.61 10.08 -23.09
CA SER A 28 4.02 9.36 -24.29
C SER A 28 3.91 7.85 -24.11
N LEU A 29 4.36 7.32 -22.97
CA LEU A 29 4.19 5.90 -22.63
C LEU A 29 2.72 5.51 -22.57
N ASN A 30 1.86 6.35 -21.98
CA ASN A 30 0.43 6.11 -21.91
C ASN A 30 -0.20 6.03 -23.31
N LYS A 31 0.08 7.03 -24.16
CA LYS A 31 -0.40 7.07 -25.56
C LYS A 31 0.06 5.84 -26.36
N VAL A 32 1.33 5.46 -26.21
CA VAL A 32 1.89 4.29 -26.91
C VAL A 32 1.26 3.00 -26.39
N GLY A 33 1.07 2.86 -25.08
CA GLY A 33 0.40 1.72 -24.45
C GLY A 33 -1.00 1.49 -25.00
N HIS A 34 -1.81 2.56 -25.06
CA HIS A 34 -3.15 2.49 -25.64
C HIS A 34 -3.16 2.27 -27.16
N LYS A 35 -2.19 2.82 -27.90
CA LYS A 35 -2.18 2.72 -29.37
C LYS A 35 -1.74 1.35 -29.87
N LEU A 36 -0.76 0.73 -29.21
CA LEU A 36 -0.15 -0.49 -29.73
C LEU A 36 -1.01 -1.74 -29.55
N MET A 37 -1.99 -1.74 -28.63
CA MET A 37 -2.98 -2.82 -28.36
C MET A 37 -2.43 -4.25 -28.46
N ASN A 38 -1.13 -4.43 -28.22
CA ASN A 38 -0.39 -5.67 -28.37
C ASN A 38 0.12 -6.06 -26.98
N MET A 39 -0.15 -7.31 -26.59
CA MET A 39 0.20 -7.88 -25.29
C MET A 39 1.68 -7.69 -24.94
N GLN A 40 2.60 -8.07 -25.83
CA GLN A 40 4.04 -8.01 -25.56
C GLN A 40 4.55 -6.57 -25.38
N HIS A 41 3.98 -5.63 -26.14
CA HIS A 41 4.37 -4.22 -26.03
C HIS A 41 3.81 -3.59 -24.77
N SER A 42 2.57 -3.93 -24.42
CA SER A 42 1.92 -3.46 -23.21
C SER A 42 2.65 -3.96 -21.97
N GLU A 43 2.97 -5.26 -21.90
CA GLU A 43 3.78 -5.84 -20.81
C GLU A 43 5.11 -5.10 -20.64
N ARG A 44 5.80 -4.80 -21.74
CA ARG A 44 7.07 -4.08 -21.69
C ARG A 44 6.93 -2.65 -21.19
N ILE A 45 5.84 -1.96 -21.55
CA ILE A 45 5.57 -0.61 -21.05
C ILE A 45 5.23 -0.65 -19.56
N LEU A 46 4.42 -1.62 -19.13
CA LEU A 46 4.10 -1.83 -17.71
C LEU A 46 5.37 -2.10 -16.88
N GLU A 47 6.31 -2.91 -17.37
CA GLU A 47 7.59 -3.15 -16.69
C GLU A 47 8.47 -1.90 -16.63
N ILE A 48 8.42 -1.03 -17.64
CA ILE A 48 9.11 0.26 -17.63
C ILE A 48 8.49 1.17 -16.54
N LEU A 49 7.17 1.31 -16.52
CA LEU A 49 6.46 2.11 -15.52
C LEU A 49 6.70 1.58 -14.11
N TRP A 50 6.70 0.25 -13.94
CA TRP A 50 7.06 -0.42 -12.70
C TRP A 50 8.47 -0.04 -12.25
N THR A 51 9.46 -0.15 -13.14
CA THR A 51 10.86 0.20 -12.83
C THR A 51 10.99 1.67 -12.45
N MET A 52 10.29 2.57 -13.14
CA MET A 52 10.29 4.01 -12.85
C MET A 52 9.67 4.34 -11.49
N ALA A 53 8.60 3.63 -11.11
CA ALA A 53 7.94 3.83 -9.82
C ALA A 53 8.83 3.43 -8.63
N HIS A 54 9.80 2.53 -8.86
CA HIS A 54 10.82 2.13 -7.91
C HIS A 54 12.06 3.05 -7.89
N ASP A 55 11.98 4.22 -8.50
CA ASP A 55 13.00 5.26 -8.28
C ASP A 55 12.74 5.94 -6.95
N GLU A 56 13.64 5.81 -5.98
CA GLU A 56 13.55 6.44 -4.65
C GLU A 56 13.43 7.96 -4.70
N SER A 57 14.07 8.60 -5.70
CA SER A 57 14.11 10.06 -5.84
C SER A 57 12.80 10.67 -6.37
N LEU A 58 11.85 9.82 -6.76
CA LEU A 58 10.60 10.26 -7.36
C LEU A 58 9.72 11.03 -6.36
N PRO A 59 9.09 12.15 -6.74
CA PRO A 59 8.09 12.79 -5.90
C PRO A 59 6.76 12.00 -5.87
N CYS A 60 6.00 12.12 -4.78
CA CYS A 60 4.70 11.43 -4.60
C CYS A 60 3.71 11.68 -5.77
N SER A 61 3.66 12.92 -6.28
CA SER A 61 2.78 13.28 -7.40
C SER A 61 3.09 12.51 -8.69
N MET A 62 4.37 12.32 -9.00
CA MET A 62 4.80 11.55 -10.16
C MET A 62 4.56 10.05 -9.95
N LEU A 63 4.72 9.55 -8.72
CA LEU A 63 4.34 8.17 -8.42
C LEU A 63 2.85 7.94 -8.73
N ASP A 64 1.95 8.81 -8.27
CA ASP A 64 0.52 8.67 -8.53
C ASP A 64 0.18 8.72 -10.03
N ARG A 65 0.92 9.51 -10.83
CA ARG A 65 0.81 9.53 -12.29
C ARG A 65 1.26 8.21 -12.93
N LEU A 66 2.40 7.67 -12.50
CA LEU A 66 2.89 6.36 -12.99
C LEU A 66 1.89 5.24 -12.68
N LEU A 67 1.34 5.21 -11.47
CA LEU A 67 0.34 4.22 -11.06
C LEU A 67 -0.95 4.33 -11.89
N SER A 68 -1.40 5.56 -12.15
CA SER A 68 -2.60 5.80 -12.97
C SER A 68 -2.37 5.34 -14.41
N CYS A 69 -1.23 5.71 -15.00
CA CYS A 69 -0.83 5.24 -16.33
C CYS A 69 -0.74 3.70 -16.39
N HIS A 70 -0.12 3.07 -15.40
CA HIS A 70 -0.03 1.61 -15.34
C HIS A 70 -1.41 0.95 -15.25
N ARG A 71 -2.32 1.49 -14.43
CA ARG A 71 -3.71 1.02 -14.32
C ARG A 71 -4.48 1.19 -15.64
N ASP A 72 -4.34 2.33 -16.30
CA ASP A 72 -5.09 2.63 -17.51
C ASP A 72 -4.67 1.71 -18.67
N ILE A 73 -3.36 1.46 -18.80
CA ILE A 73 -2.83 0.48 -19.77
C ILE A 73 -3.26 -0.95 -19.41
N SER A 74 -3.20 -1.33 -18.13
CA SER A 74 -3.58 -2.69 -17.71
C SER A 74 -5.08 -2.97 -17.85
N SER A 75 -5.92 -1.94 -17.78
CA SER A 75 -7.38 -2.05 -17.88
C SER A 75 -7.89 -1.85 -19.32
N GLY A 76 -7.13 -1.17 -20.18
CA GLY A 76 -7.54 -0.83 -21.55
C GLY A 76 -7.52 -1.97 -22.56
N SER A 77 -6.97 -3.14 -22.24
CA SER A 77 -6.89 -4.29 -23.14
C SER A 77 -7.69 -5.47 -22.59
N HIS A 78 -8.76 -5.84 -23.31
CA HIS A 78 -9.63 -6.98 -22.96
C HIS A 78 -8.86 -8.32 -22.82
N TYR A 79 -7.67 -8.44 -23.41
CA TYR A 79 -6.83 -9.64 -23.36
C TYR A 79 -5.78 -9.62 -22.22
N LEU A 80 -5.46 -8.46 -21.65
CA LEU A 80 -4.43 -8.28 -20.61
C LEU A 80 -5.01 -8.25 -19.19
N ASN A 81 -6.31 -8.49 -19.08
CA ASN A 81 -7.13 -7.85 -18.06
C ASN A 81 -6.93 -8.41 -16.65
N HIS A 82 -6.74 -9.72 -16.48
CA HIS A 82 -6.73 -10.33 -15.14
C HIS A 82 -5.35 -10.89 -14.73
N LYS A 83 -4.71 -11.69 -15.60
CA LYS A 83 -3.43 -12.35 -15.27
C LYS A 83 -2.31 -11.36 -14.97
N LEU A 84 -2.17 -10.29 -15.76
CA LEU A 84 -1.10 -9.31 -15.53
C LEU A 84 -1.35 -8.51 -14.24
N LYS A 85 -2.58 -8.04 -14.01
CA LYS A 85 -2.93 -7.37 -12.75
C LYS A 85 -2.62 -8.26 -11.55
N TYR A 86 -2.96 -9.54 -11.66
CA TYR A 86 -2.65 -10.55 -10.66
C TYR A 86 -1.14 -10.70 -10.44
N ASP A 87 -0.34 -10.83 -11.50
CA ASP A 87 1.13 -10.97 -11.40
C ASP A 87 1.76 -9.73 -10.72
N TYR A 88 1.30 -8.52 -11.04
CA TYR A 88 1.77 -7.30 -10.36
C TYR A 88 1.30 -7.19 -8.91
N CYS A 89 0.08 -7.63 -8.59
CA CYS A 89 -0.37 -7.73 -7.21
C CYS A 89 0.47 -8.72 -6.41
N LEU A 90 0.90 -9.84 -7.02
CA LEU A 90 1.82 -10.78 -6.38
C LEU A 90 3.21 -10.18 -6.15
N LYS A 91 3.76 -9.42 -7.10
CA LYS A 91 5.00 -8.67 -6.88
C LYS A 91 4.87 -7.70 -5.69
N CYS A 92 3.74 -7.01 -5.56
CA CYS A 92 3.45 -6.16 -4.41
C CYS A 92 3.36 -6.98 -3.12
N MET A 93 2.72 -8.15 -3.15
CA MET A 93 2.67 -9.06 -2.01
C MET A 93 4.06 -9.49 -1.56
N ASP A 94 5.00 -9.75 -2.48
CA ASP A 94 6.36 -10.14 -2.11
C ASP A 94 7.10 -9.03 -1.35
N TYR A 95 6.88 -7.76 -1.70
CA TYR A 95 7.39 -6.64 -0.92
C TYR A 95 6.77 -6.54 0.48
N ILE A 96 5.45 -6.74 0.59
CA ILE A 96 4.76 -6.72 1.88
C ILE A 96 5.24 -7.88 2.76
N LYS A 97 5.34 -9.10 2.21
CA LYS A 97 5.81 -10.30 2.93
C LYS A 97 7.27 -10.23 3.35
N SER A 98 8.11 -9.51 2.61
CA SER A 98 9.52 -9.28 2.97
C SER A 98 9.71 -8.16 3.99
N TYR A 99 8.63 -7.50 4.42
CA TYR A 99 8.65 -6.34 5.32
C TYR A 99 9.57 -5.22 4.82
N ASN A 100 9.69 -5.07 3.51
CA ASN A 100 10.55 -4.05 2.93
C ASN A 100 9.85 -2.70 2.98
N LEU A 101 10.05 -1.97 4.09
CA LEU A 101 9.38 -0.71 4.42
C LEU A 101 9.45 0.33 3.29
N GLN A 102 10.54 0.35 2.54
CA GLN A 102 10.75 1.23 1.39
C GLN A 102 9.69 1.07 0.29
N TRP A 103 9.14 -0.14 0.13
CA TRP A 103 8.20 -0.46 -0.94
C TRP A 103 6.79 -0.74 -0.44
N ILE A 104 6.52 -0.64 0.86
CA ILE A 104 5.19 -0.89 1.42
C ILE A 104 4.17 0.11 0.89
N VAL A 105 4.48 1.40 0.97
CA VAL A 105 3.57 2.45 0.50
C VAL A 105 3.28 2.29 -1.00
N LEU A 106 4.34 2.04 -1.79
CA LEU A 106 4.23 1.78 -3.22
C LEU A 106 3.31 0.58 -3.49
N SER A 107 3.57 -0.54 -2.82
CA SER A 107 2.84 -1.80 -2.99
C SER A 107 1.36 -1.64 -2.63
N CYS A 108 1.08 -0.94 -1.53
CA CYS A 108 -0.30 -0.71 -1.09
C CYS A 108 -1.08 0.13 -2.10
N ARG A 109 -0.48 1.23 -2.59
CA ARG A 109 -1.10 2.07 -3.63
C ARG A 109 -1.29 1.32 -4.95
N TYR A 110 -0.31 0.51 -5.35
CA TYR A 110 -0.42 -0.34 -6.54
C TYR A 110 -1.60 -1.30 -6.45
N ILE A 111 -1.71 -2.03 -5.33
CA ILE A 111 -2.80 -2.99 -5.12
C ILE A 111 -4.14 -2.25 -5.21
N MET A 112 -4.34 -1.14 -4.49
CA MET A 112 -5.60 -0.38 -4.52
C MET A 112 -6.00 0.03 -5.94
N LYS A 113 -5.04 0.47 -6.77
CA LYS A 113 -5.27 0.89 -8.15
C LYS A 113 -5.56 -0.29 -9.08
N LEU A 114 -4.85 -1.41 -8.94
CA LEU A 114 -5.00 -2.56 -9.83
C LEU A 114 -6.29 -3.35 -9.56
N VAL A 115 -6.71 -3.45 -8.30
CA VAL A 115 -7.88 -4.26 -7.92
C VAL A 115 -9.20 -3.47 -7.92
N GLU A 116 -9.19 -2.23 -8.44
CA GLU A 116 -10.32 -1.30 -8.37
C GLU A 116 -11.66 -1.88 -8.83
N PHE A 117 -11.59 -2.75 -9.84
CA PHE A 117 -12.73 -3.43 -10.45
C PHE A 117 -12.62 -4.97 -10.41
N ASP A 118 -11.61 -5.53 -9.74
CA ASP A 118 -11.28 -6.97 -9.77
C ASP A 118 -11.38 -7.61 -8.37
N THR A 119 -12.61 -7.89 -7.93
CA THR A 119 -12.87 -8.49 -6.60
C THR A 119 -12.28 -9.89 -6.44
N GLU A 120 -12.11 -10.65 -7.52
CA GLU A 120 -11.47 -11.98 -7.50
C GLU A 120 -10.03 -11.91 -7.02
N ILE A 121 -9.26 -10.92 -7.52
CA ILE A 121 -7.89 -10.68 -7.07
C ILE A 121 -7.90 -10.32 -5.58
N ILE A 122 -8.85 -9.50 -5.12
CA ILE A 122 -8.97 -9.15 -3.69
C ILE A 122 -9.17 -10.40 -2.84
N TYR A 123 -10.14 -11.27 -3.19
CA TYR A 123 -10.38 -12.51 -2.46
C TYR A 123 -9.14 -13.41 -2.44
N PHE A 124 -8.41 -13.45 -3.55
CA PHE A 124 -7.17 -14.21 -3.63
C PHE A 124 -6.08 -13.65 -2.73
N LEU A 125 -5.87 -12.33 -2.72
CA LEU A 125 -4.87 -11.67 -1.87
C LEU A 125 -5.19 -11.89 -0.38
N ILE A 126 -6.45 -11.73 0.02
CA ILE A 126 -6.89 -11.92 1.41
C ILE A 126 -6.77 -13.38 1.82
N ASN A 127 -7.40 -14.30 1.08
CA ASN A 127 -7.61 -15.68 1.53
C ASN A 127 -6.50 -16.66 1.16
N LYS A 128 -5.69 -16.36 0.13
CA LYS A 128 -4.62 -17.24 -0.34
C LYS A 128 -3.21 -16.69 -0.08
N ASN A 129 -3.08 -15.40 0.20
CA ASN A 129 -1.79 -14.76 0.47
C ASN A 129 -1.72 -14.06 1.82
N ASP A 130 -2.75 -14.20 2.65
CA ASP A 130 -2.81 -13.64 3.99
C ASP A 130 -2.53 -12.12 4.03
N LEU A 131 -2.99 -11.36 3.03
CA LEU A 131 -2.71 -9.93 2.91
C LEU A 131 -2.98 -9.16 4.22
N ILE A 132 -4.10 -9.43 4.90
CA ILE A 132 -4.45 -8.77 6.17
C ILE A 132 -3.40 -9.05 7.26
N LEU A 133 -2.90 -10.29 7.37
CA LEU A 133 -1.87 -10.65 8.35
C LEU A 133 -0.58 -9.86 8.08
N TYR A 134 -0.14 -9.88 6.83
CA TYR A 134 1.11 -9.25 6.48
C TYR A 134 1.04 -7.72 6.62
N LEU A 135 -0.11 -7.10 6.37
CA LEU A 135 -0.32 -5.67 6.67
C LEU A 135 -0.21 -5.37 8.17
N ILE A 136 -0.78 -6.21 9.04
CA ILE A 136 -0.64 -6.02 10.50
C ILE A 136 0.83 -6.16 10.91
N GLN A 137 1.55 -7.12 10.32
CA GLN A 137 2.95 -7.35 10.61
C GLN A 137 3.88 -6.26 10.07
N THR A 138 3.60 -5.69 8.89
CA THR A 138 4.36 -4.54 8.36
C THR A 138 4.18 -3.31 9.24
N ILE A 139 2.94 -3.03 9.68
CA ILE A 139 2.66 -1.97 10.66
C ILE A 139 3.50 -2.16 11.92
N GLY A 140 3.43 -3.33 12.54
CA GLY A 140 4.19 -3.61 13.77
C GLY A 140 5.70 -3.56 13.57
N ARG A 141 6.20 -3.97 12.40
CA ARG A 141 7.63 -3.86 12.08
C ARG A 141 8.06 -2.41 11.89
N CYS A 142 7.27 -1.63 11.17
CA CYS A 142 7.53 -0.21 10.93
C CYS A 142 7.54 0.57 12.24
N GLN A 143 6.57 0.30 13.12
CA GLN A 143 6.48 0.82 14.47
C GLN A 143 7.76 0.54 15.28
N HIS A 144 8.20 -0.71 15.32
CA HIS A 144 9.43 -1.10 16.01
C HIS A 144 10.67 -0.37 15.46
N ASP A 145 10.85 -0.38 14.13
CA ASP A 145 12.01 0.23 13.49
C ASP A 145 12.05 1.76 13.73
N VAL A 146 10.90 2.44 13.67
CA VAL A 146 10.78 3.89 13.94
C VAL A 146 10.97 4.21 15.42
N TRP A 147 10.42 3.40 16.32
CA TRP A 147 10.60 3.55 17.76
C TRP A 147 12.09 3.44 18.14
N MET A 148 12.80 2.46 17.56
CA MET A 148 14.24 2.28 17.76
C MET A 148 15.07 3.43 17.19
N GLN A 149 14.71 3.94 16.00
CA GLN A 149 15.42 5.07 15.38
C GLN A 149 15.25 6.39 16.14
N THR A 150 14.08 6.60 16.74
CA THR A 150 13.73 7.85 17.45
C THR A 150 13.87 7.75 18.97
N ASN A 151 14.26 6.58 19.48
CA ASN A 151 14.28 6.25 20.91
C ASN A 151 12.94 6.59 21.59
N GLY A 152 11.84 6.23 20.94
CA GLY A 152 10.46 6.46 21.39
C GLY A 152 9.87 7.84 21.07
N ASN A 153 10.66 8.80 20.57
CA ASN A 153 10.19 10.15 20.23
C ASN A 153 9.67 10.23 18.79
N VAL A 154 8.68 9.40 18.47
CA VAL A 154 8.06 9.36 17.14
C VAL A 154 7.24 10.63 16.90
N SER A 155 7.47 11.29 15.77
CA SER A 155 6.76 12.50 15.36
C SER A 155 6.04 12.29 14.03
N SER A 156 5.12 13.20 13.67
CA SER A 156 4.42 13.14 12.38
C SER A 156 5.35 13.30 11.18
N ASP A 157 6.51 13.94 11.36
CA ASP A 157 7.50 14.19 10.31
C ASP A 157 8.60 13.11 10.25
N THR A 158 8.51 12.08 11.10
CA THR A 158 9.48 10.98 11.11
C THR A 158 9.38 10.19 9.82
N LEU A 159 10.45 10.19 9.02
CA LEU A 159 10.52 9.50 7.74
C LEU A 159 10.79 8.00 7.92
N ILE A 160 10.10 7.16 7.15
CA ILE A 160 10.36 5.71 7.08
C ILE A 160 11.20 5.30 5.88
N ASP A 161 11.18 6.14 4.85
CA ASP A 161 11.96 6.04 3.63
C ASP A 161 12.35 7.46 3.17
N LYS A 162 12.83 7.63 1.93
CA LYS A 162 13.23 8.94 1.41
C LYS A 162 12.06 9.82 0.95
N ARG A 163 10.81 9.33 1.03
CA ARG A 163 9.62 9.90 0.40
C ARG A 163 8.45 10.10 1.37
N HIS A 164 8.23 9.18 2.29
CA HIS A 164 7.03 9.09 3.11
C HIS A 164 7.38 9.15 4.60
N THR A 165 6.53 9.85 5.33
CA THR A 165 6.49 9.81 6.78
C THR A 165 5.88 8.51 7.29
N TYR A 166 6.18 8.18 8.54
CA TYR A 166 5.58 7.07 9.27
C TYR A 166 4.05 7.17 9.30
N LYS A 167 3.55 8.37 9.60
CA LYS A 167 2.10 8.66 9.63
C LYS A 167 1.44 8.35 8.29
N GLU A 168 2.07 8.75 7.18
CA GLU A 168 1.55 8.46 5.84
C GLU A 168 1.56 6.97 5.53
N SER A 169 2.62 6.24 5.88
CA SER A 169 2.68 4.78 5.66
C SER A 169 1.57 4.06 6.40
N LEU A 170 1.45 4.30 7.71
CA LEU A 170 0.44 3.66 8.54
C LEU A 170 -0.96 3.95 8.01
N LYS A 171 -1.23 5.22 7.64
CA LYS A 171 -2.51 5.60 7.04
C LYS A 171 -2.79 4.82 5.75
N ILE A 172 -1.81 4.71 4.85
CA ILE A 172 -1.98 4.03 3.56
C ILE A 172 -2.21 2.52 3.73
N GLU A 173 -1.55 1.89 4.71
CA GLU A 173 -1.76 0.48 5.04
C GLU A 173 -3.17 0.23 5.58
N LEU A 174 -3.65 1.10 6.49
CA LEU A 174 -5.02 1.06 7.02
C LEU A 174 -6.08 1.40 5.96
N ASP A 175 -5.79 2.32 5.05
CA ASP A 175 -6.64 2.66 3.92
C ASP A 175 -6.76 1.46 2.96
N LEU A 176 -5.66 0.76 2.67
CA LEU A 176 -5.71 -0.48 1.89
C LEU A 176 -6.55 -1.55 2.59
N LEU A 177 -6.35 -1.76 3.89
CA LEU A 177 -7.13 -2.73 4.67
C LEU A 177 -8.64 -2.42 4.60
N THR A 178 -9.01 -1.15 4.80
CA THR A 178 -10.39 -0.68 4.65
C THR A 178 -10.91 -0.92 3.24
N TYR A 179 -10.11 -0.57 2.24
CA TYR A 179 -10.48 -0.66 0.84
C TYR A 179 -10.78 -2.09 0.41
N ILE A 180 -9.89 -3.04 0.71
CA ILE A 180 -10.06 -4.44 0.32
C ILE A 180 -11.25 -5.09 1.02
N LEU A 181 -11.48 -4.79 2.31
CA LEU A 181 -12.60 -5.32 3.07
C LEU A 181 -13.94 -4.80 2.50
N LYS A 182 -14.05 -3.49 2.26
CA LYS A 182 -15.24 -2.89 1.66
C LYS A 182 -15.53 -3.42 0.27
N LYS A 183 -14.51 -3.48 -0.60
CA LYS A 183 -14.66 -3.96 -1.98
C LYS A 183 -15.02 -5.44 -2.03
N ALA A 184 -14.46 -6.28 -1.16
CA ALA A 184 -14.80 -7.69 -1.05
C ALA A 184 -16.10 -7.95 -0.26
N ARG A 185 -16.72 -6.92 0.33
CA ARG A 185 -17.86 -7.05 1.26
C ARG A 185 -17.56 -8.06 2.38
N MET A 186 -16.33 -8.03 2.87
CA MET A 186 -15.84 -8.90 3.94
C MET A 186 -15.63 -8.07 5.20
N TYR A 187 -15.66 -8.76 6.34
CA TYR A 187 -15.31 -8.18 7.62
C TYR A 187 -13.98 -8.74 8.09
N VAL A 188 -13.24 -7.93 8.84
CA VAL A 188 -12.08 -8.43 9.57
C VAL A 188 -12.56 -9.49 10.56
N ILE A 189 -11.94 -10.67 10.53
CA ILE A 189 -12.24 -11.72 11.51
C ILE A 189 -11.71 -11.29 12.88
N LEU A 190 -12.38 -11.69 13.96
CA LEU A 190 -12.04 -11.26 15.32
C LEU A 190 -10.55 -11.41 15.63
N ARG A 191 -9.95 -12.57 15.31
CA ARG A 191 -8.52 -12.81 15.54
C ARG A 191 -7.63 -11.73 14.92
N ARG A 192 -7.90 -11.30 13.68
CA ARG A 192 -7.11 -10.26 13.00
C ARG A 192 -7.39 -8.88 13.58
N ALA A 193 -8.63 -8.63 14.00
CA ALA A 193 -8.99 -7.40 14.69
C ALA A 193 -8.25 -7.29 16.04
N GLU A 194 -8.15 -8.38 16.79
CA GLU A 194 -7.37 -8.43 18.04
C GLU A 194 -5.88 -8.24 17.79
N GLU A 195 -5.30 -8.91 16.78
CA GLU A 195 -3.90 -8.73 16.39
C GLU A 195 -3.61 -7.25 16.05
N LEU A 196 -4.45 -6.61 15.24
CA LEU A 196 -4.32 -5.20 14.88
C LEU A 196 -4.48 -4.27 16.09
N TRP A 197 -5.45 -4.56 16.98
CA TRP A 197 -5.64 -3.82 18.22
C TRP A 197 -4.40 -3.90 19.10
N LEU A 198 -3.83 -5.09 19.24
CA LEU A 198 -2.64 -5.30 20.05
C LEU A 198 -1.47 -4.47 19.53
N THR A 199 -1.26 -4.46 18.21
CA THR A 199 -0.21 -3.70 17.54
C THR A 199 -0.38 -2.18 17.70
N LEU A 200 -1.57 -1.65 17.42
CA LEU A 200 -1.79 -0.20 17.34
C LEU A 200 -2.09 0.47 18.68
N ILE A 201 -2.69 -0.24 19.64
CA ILE A 201 -3.28 0.38 20.83
C ILE A 201 -2.56 -0.04 22.11
N THR A 202 -2.30 -1.34 22.28
CA THR A 202 -1.75 -1.86 23.55
C THR A 202 -0.25 -2.15 23.50
N ASN A 203 0.37 -2.09 22.32
CA ASN A 203 1.80 -2.30 22.19
C ASN A 203 2.57 -1.20 22.97
N HIS A 204 3.59 -1.60 23.71
CA HIS A 204 4.46 -0.67 24.44
C HIS A 204 5.24 0.29 23.52
N GLU A 205 5.44 -0.10 22.26
CA GLU A 205 6.07 0.74 21.23
C GLU A 205 5.03 1.63 20.51
N ALA A 206 3.74 1.56 20.86
CA ALA A 206 2.69 2.36 20.23
C ALA A 206 2.79 3.82 20.65
N CYS A 207 3.00 4.69 19.66
CA CYS A 207 3.01 6.12 19.85
C CYS A 207 1.59 6.70 19.70
N LEU A 208 1.44 8.01 19.88
CA LEU A 208 0.14 8.68 19.74
C LEU A 208 -0.44 8.53 18.33
N ILE A 209 0.40 8.53 17.29
CA ILE A 209 -0.02 8.37 15.89
C ILE A 209 -0.66 7.00 15.66
N ASP A 210 -0.10 5.94 16.26
CA ASP A 210 -0.65 4.57 16.19
C ASP A 210 -2.04 4.51 16.81
N ASN A 211 -2.16 5.08 18.00
CA ASN A 211 -3.41 5.12 18.75
C ASN A 211 -4.48 5.90 17.98
N GLU A 212 -4.18 7.12 17.53
CA GLU A 212 -5.13 7.97 16.79
C GLU A 212 -5.64 7.29 15.52
N LEU A 213 -4.73 6.81 14.67
CA LEU A 213 -5.10 6.16 13.41
C LEU A 213 -5.77 4.81 13.64
N GLY A 214 -5.30 4.05 14.64
CA GLY A 214 -5.88 2.78 15.04
C GLY A 214 -7.31 2.92 15.56
N PHE A 215 -7.54 3.80 16.53
CA PHE A 215 -8.89 4.08 17.04
C PHE A 215 -9.80 4.61 15.93
N GLY A 216 -9.32 5.55 15.10
CA GLY A 216 -10.09 6.06 13.96
C GLY A 216 -10.49 4.96 12.98
N TRP A 217 -9.58 4.03 12.69
CA TRP A 217 -9.85 2.86 11.85
C TRP A 217 -10.87 1.92 12.49
N PHE A 218 -10.71 1.60 13.79
CA PHE A 218 -11.66 0.76 14.51
C PHE A 218 -13.04 1.42 14.57
N ILE A 219 -13.19 2.70 14.89
CA ILE A 219 -14.50 3.36 14.92
C ILE A 219 -15.21 3.25 13.57
N THR A 220 -14.47 3.48 12.48
CA THR A 220 -15.01 3.41 11.12
C THR A 220 -15.39 1.98 10.74
N SER A 221 -14.54 1.01 11.05
CA SER A 221 -14.69 -0.39 10.65
C SER A 221 -15.59 -1.20 11.60
N PHE A 222 -15.74 -0.76 12.85
CA PHE A 222 -16.49 -1.46 13.90
C PHE A 222 -17.95 -1.58 13.52
N ASN A 223 -18.57 -0.50 13.02
CA ASN A 223 -19.96 -0.53 12.55
C ASN A 223 -20.18 -1.52 11.41
N GLU A 224 -19.13 -1.80 10.64
CA GLU A 224 -19.18 -2.74 9.53
C GLU A 224 -18.98 -4.18 10.02
N MET A 225 -18.22 -4.44 11.11
CA MET A 225 -18.02 -5.79 11.64
C MET A 225 -19.31 -6.53 12.00
N ASN A 226 -19.27 -7.88 11.99
CA ASN A 226 -20.42 -8.68 12.42
C ASN A 226 -20.76 -8.43 13.91
N GLY A 227 -22.04 -8.61 14.28
CA GLY A 227 -22.54 -8.27 15.62
C GLY A 227 -21.83 -8.98 16.77
N GLN A 228 -21.49 -10.26 16.61
CA GLN A 228 -20.86 -11.07 17.66
C GLN A 228 -19.41 -10.64 17.90
N SER A 229 -18.62 -10.48 16.83
CA SER A 229 -17.23 -10.01 16.91
C SER A 229 -17.15 -8.59 17.46
N ARG A 230 -18.14 -7.72 17.19
CA ARG A 230 -18.22 -6.39 17.83
C ARG A 230 -18.34 -6.48 19.34
N ILE A 231 -19.27 -7.31 19.83
CA ILE A 231 -19.51 -7.48 21.27
C ILE A 231 -18.25 -8.02 21.94
N GLU A 232 -17.65 -9.08 21.39
CA GLU A 232 -16.45 -9.69 21.97
C GLU A 232 -15.26 -8.73 21.99
N LEU A 233 -15.03 -7.97 20.91
CA LEU A 233 -13.96 -6.98 20.86
C LEU A 233 -14.21 -5.84 21.86
N TYR A 234 -15.46 -5.39 21.99
CA TYR A 234 -15.84 -4.36 22.95
C TYR A 234 -15.61 -4.84 24.40
N GLU A 235 -16.13 -6.02 24.76
CA GLU A 235 -15.96 -6.58 26.10
C GLU A 235 -14.50 -6.84 26.43
N LYS A 236 -13.72 -7.38 25.49
CA LYS A 236 -12.33 -7.75 25.76
C LYS A 236 -11.39 -6.56 25.87
N HIS A 237 -11.59 -5.54 25.03
CA HIS A 237 -10.63 -4.44 24.89
C HIS A 237 -11.22 -3.09 25.27
N ILE A 238 -12.35 -2.70 24.68
CA ILE A 238 -12.89 -1.34 24.84
C ILE A 238 -13.39 -1.11 26.27
N SER A 239 -14.10 -2.07 26.86
CA SER A 239 -14.64 -1.96 28.22
C SER A 239 -13.56 -1.91 29.31
N LYS A 240 -12.33 -2.34 28.97
CA LYS A 240 -11.18 -2.41 29.87
C LYS A 240 -10.14 -1.32 29.57
N LEU A 241 -10.40 -0.44 28.60
CA LEU A 241 -9.55 0.72 28.38
C LEU A 241 -9.66 1.63 29.60
N ASP A 242 -8.50 1.97 30.15
CA ASP A 242 -8.42 2.91 31.24
C ASP A 242 -8.84 4.30 30.73
N SER A 243 -9.86 4.89 31.36
CA SER A 243 -10.45 6.17 30.94
C SER A 243 -9.45 7.32 30.84
N SER A 244 -8.30 7.19 31.51
CA SER A 244 -7.16 8.10 31.47
C SER A 244 -6.41 8.12 30.13
N LYS A 245 -6.48 7.04 29.32
CA LYS A 245 -5.85 6.98 27.98
C LYS A 245 -6.73 7.54 26.86
N LEU A 246 -7.98 7.91 27.18
CA LEU A 246 -8.97 8.47 26.25
C LEU A 246 -9.03 10.00 26.30
N THR A 247 -8.12 10.66 27.02
CA THR A 247 -8.17 12.13 27.13
C THR A 247 -7.65 12.81 25.87
N GLU A 248 -8.53 13.67 25.35
CA GLU A 248 -8.41 14.53 24.19
C GLU A 248 -7.17 15.43 24.21
N THR A 249 -6.51 15.54 23.06
CA THR A 249 -5.97 16.81 22.56
C THR A 249 -6.35 16.97 21.11
#